data_AF-A0A7X6LN54-F1
#
_entry.id   AF-A0A7X6LN54-F1
#
_cell.length_a   1.000
_cell.length_b   1.000
_cell.length_c   1.000
_cell.angle_alpha   90.00
_cell.angle_beta   90.00
_cell.angle_gamma   90.00
#
_symmetry.space_group_name_H-M   'P 1'
#
loop_
_entity.id
_entity.type
_entity.pdbx_description
1 polymer ?
#
loop_
_entity_poly.entity_id
_entity_poly.type
_entity_poly.pdbx_seq_one_letter_code
_entity_poly.pdbx_strand_id
1 'polypeptide(L)'
;MAKSKIKNMSLTIFKGLTWLVQLILMIAALQNVYWLIRSINSASNSMYSKFFVYYFKIITPNTLGQQFLSGITIIIHLIIIIMIFIIMIMIRKLITSIQQGNYFTTVNLRYIKKLFLAAITAVVTQFMQLVLLYPCIASNDLHVSAIRRNDSVGLWLTELLFVVILYVVYQVFNSGMQLKVENDEFV
;
A
#
# COMPACT_ATOMS: atom_id res chain seq x y z
N MET A 1 30.26 -17.43 -15.40
CA MET A 1 29.33 -18.31 -14.64
C MET A 1 28.97 -17.79 -13.24
N ALA A 2 29.91 -17.39 -12.38
CA ALA A 2 29.62 -16.96 -11.00
C ALA A 2 28.64 -15.77 -10.89
N LYS A 3 28.78 -14.73 -11.73
CA LYS A 3 27.88 -13.54 -11.73
C LYS A 3 26.41 -13.89 -12.01
N SER A 4 26.15 -14.82 -12.93
CA SER A 4 24.78 -15.28 -13.25
C SER A 4 24.18 -16.09 -12.09
N LYS A 5 24.99 -16.96 -11.46
CA LYS A 5 24.58 -17.75 -10.30
C LYS A 5 24.23 -16.86 -9.10
N ILE A 6 25.05 -15.84 -8.81
CA ILE A 6 24.82 -14.88 -7.72
C ILE A 6 23.54 -14.07 -7.97
N LYS A 7 23.32 -13.59 -9.21
CA LYS A 7 22.10 -12.88 -9.59
C LYS A 7 20.84 -13.74 -9.40
N ASN A 8 20.86 -14.99 -9.84
CA ASN A 8 19.69 -15.85 -9.70
C ASN A 8 19.41 -16.22 -8.25
N MET A 9 20.46 -16.39 -7.43
CA MET A 9 20.32 -16.64 -6.00
C MET A 9 19.72 -15.43 -5.27
N SER A 10 20.22 -14.21 -5.52
CA SER A 10 19.67 -13.00 -4.89
C SER A 10 18.20 -12.78 -5.26
N LEU A 11 17.84 -12.94 -6.54
CA LEU A 11 16.46 -12.84 -7.02
C LEU A 11 15.53 -13.88 -6.37
N THR A 12 16.05 -15.09 -6.11
CA THR A 12 15.28 -16.15 -5.43
C THR A 12 15.03 -15.80 -3.97
N ILE A 13 16.04 -15.26 -3.27
CA ILE A 13 15.89 -14.76 -1.90
C ILE A 13 14.85 -13.65 -1.84
N PHE A 14 14.94 -12.65 -2.73
CA PHE A 14 13.96 -11.57 -2.80
C PHE A 14 12.54 -12.09 -3.06
N LYS A 15 12.38 -13.06 -3.96
CA LYS A 15 11.09 -13.72 -4.21
C LYS A 15 10.55 -14.41 -2.94
N GLY A 16 11.39 -15.10 -2.18
CA GLY A 16 11.03 -15.69 -0.88
C GLY A 16 10.59 -14.63 0.14
N LEU A 17 11.34 -13.53 0.25
CA LEU A 17 10.99 -12.42 1.14
C LEU A 17 9.63 -11.80 0.81
N THR A 18 9.28 -11.65 -0.47
CA THR A 18 7.94 -11.12 -0.83
C THR A 18 6.79 -12.01 -0.38
N TRP A 19 6.99 -13.34 -0.28
CA TRP A 19 5.99 -14.26 0.25
C TRP A 19 5.85 -14.10 1.76
N LEU A 20 6.97 -13.98 2.46
CA LEU A 20 6.98 -13.74 3.90
C LEU A 20 6.26 -12.43 4.25
N VAL A 21 6.54 -11.35 3.51
CA VAL A 21 5.86 -10.06 3.69
C VAL A 21 4.35 -10.21 3.49
N GLN A 22 3.89 -10.94 2.46
CA GLN A 22 2.46 -11.15 2.25
C GLN A 22 1.79 -11.98 3.34
N LEU A 23 2.49 -12.96 3.92
CA LEU A 23 1.97 -13.70 5.07
C LEU A 23 1.73 -12.77 6.26
N ILE A 24 2.70 -11.90 6.55
CA ILE A 24 2.59 -10.89 7.62
C ILE A 24 1.43 -9.92 7.32
N LEU A 25 1.29 -9.46 6.09
CA LEU A 25 0.18 -8.59 5.67
C LEU A 25 -1.18 -9.27 5.82
N MET A 26 -1.28 -10.57 5.58
CA MET A 26 -2.52 -11.33 5.78
C MET A 26 -2.92 -11.38 7.26
N ILE A 27 -1.95 -11.58 8.15
CA ILE A 27 -2.17 -11.53 9.61
C ILE A 27 -2.62 -10.12 10.02
N ALA A 28 -1.95 -9.08 9.52
CA ALA A 28 -2.32 -7.69 9.77
C ALA A 28 -3.73 -7.36 9.25
N ALA A 29 -4.10 -7.87 8.07
CA ALA A 29 -5.44 -7.69 7.52
C ALA A 29 -6.51 -8.32 8.42
N LEU A 30 -6.30 -9.57 8.88
CA LEU A 30 -7.21 -10.26 9.79
C LEU A 30 -7.38 -9.50 11.11
N GLN A 31 -6.28 -8.99 11.67
CA GLN A 31 -6.33 -8.16 12.87
C GLN A 31 -7.17 -6.89 12.63
N ASN A 32 -6.95 -6.18 11.52
CA ASN A 32 -7.72 -4.98 11.20
C ASN A 32 -9.20 -5.26 10.94
N VAL A 33 -9.54 -6.39 10.29
CA VAL A 33 -10.92 -6.83 10.10
C VAL A 33 -11.59 -7.09 11.45
N TYR A 34 -10.92 -7.77 12.39
CA TYR A 34 -11.43 -7.98 13.74
C TYR A 34 -11.75 -6.65 14.45
N TRP A 35 -10.83 -5.68 14.39
CA TRP A 35 -11.02 -4.37 15.00
C TRP A 35 -12.14 -3.56 14.32
N LEU A 36 -12.28 -3.68 13.01
CA LEU A 36 -13.38 -3.06 12.26
C LEU A 36 -14.73 -3.60 12.74
N ILE A 37 -14.89 -4.92 12.82
CA ILE A 37 -16.12 -5.56 13.30
C ILE A 37 -16.42 -5.10 14.73
N ARG A 38 -15.40 -5.03 15.60
CA ARG A 38 -15.55 -4.54 16.97
C ARG A 38 -16.02 -3.08 17.02
N SER A 39 -15.45 -2.22 16.18
CA SER A 39 -15.84 -0.80 16.08
C SER A 39 -17.26 -0.61 15.56
N ILE A 40 -17.72 -1.46 14.64
CA ILE A 40 -19.09 -1.44 14.12
C ILE A 40 -20.07 -1.92 15.19
N ASN A 41 -19.76 -3.02 15.88
CA ASN A 41 -20.63 -3.58 16.91
C ASN A 41 -20.78 -2.65 18.13
N SER A 42 -19.70 -1.95 18.53
CA SER A 42 -19.78 -0.96 19.61
C SER A 42 -20.61 0.27 19.24
N ALA A 43 -20.57 0.70 17.97
CA ALA A 43 -21.40 1.80 17.46
C ALA A 43 -22.88 1.39 17.32
N SER A 44 -23.16 0.13 16.98
CA SER A 44 -24.51 -0.43 16.84
C SER A 44 -25.25 -0.57 18.19
N ASN A 45 -24.52 -0.90 19.27
CA ASN A 45 -25.08 -1.04 20.62
C ASN A 45 -25.37 0.31 21.31
N SER A 46 -24.82 1.42 20.82
CA SER A 46 -25.23 2.77 21.24
C SER A 46 -26.40 3.26 20.39
N MET A 47 -27.61 3.07 20.92
CA MET A 47 -28.92 3.56 20.48
C MET A 47 -28.99 4.40 19.17
N TYR A 48 -29.68 3.81 18.20
CA TYR A 48 -30.03 4.20 16.83
C TYR A 48 -30.39 5.67 16.47
N SER A 49 -29.97 6.04 15.24
CA SER A 49 -30.79 6.58 14.12
C SER A 49 -31.21 8.05 13.99
N LYS A 50 -30.64 9.03 14.72
CA LYS A 50 -30.93 10.46 14.44
C LYS A 50 -29.73 11.34 14.06
N PHE A 51 -28.53 10.78 13.96
CA PHE A 51 -27.29 11.58 13.92
C PHE A 51 -26.72 11.88 12.52
N PHE A 52 -27.37 11.42 11.44
CA PHE A 52 -26.92 11.76 10.08
C PHE A 52 -27.30 13.20 9.66
N VAL A 53 -28.15 13.89 10.43
CA VAL A 53 -28.73 15.19 10.04
C VAL A 53 -28.06 16.39 10.72
N TYR A 54 -27.30 16.21 11.81
CA TYR A 54 -26.69 17.35 12.53
C TYR A 54 -25.19 17.52 12.29
N TYR A 55 -24.74 17.20 11.07
CA TYR A 55 -23.55 17.72 10.39
C TYR A 55 -22.48 18.37 11.28
N PHE A 56 -21.26 17.80 11.29
CA PHE A 56 -20.04 18.61 11.14
C PHE A 56 -19.86 19.82 12.08
N LYS A 57 -20.55 19.85 13.22
CA LYS A 57 -20.49 20.94 14.19
C LYS A 57 -19.68 20.44 15.36
N ILE A 58 -18.47 20.98 15.47
CA ILE A 58 -17.71 21.12 16.72
C ILE A 58 -16.85 19.87 17.05
N ILE A 59 -15.63 19.84 16.49
CA ILE A 59 -14.34 19.58 17.17
C ILE A 59 -14.43 18.78 18.50
N THR A 60 -14.94 17.54 18.48
CA THR A 60 -14.94 16.49 19.56
C THR A 60 -15.56 16.87 20.93
N PRO A 61 -16.08 15.94 21.79
CA PRO A 61 -16.04 14.48 21.79
C PRO A 61 -17.43 13.84 22.06
N ASN A 62 -18.16 13.43 21.03
CA ASN A 62 -19.17 12.37 21.16
C ASN A 62 -18.49 11.04 20.78
N THR A 63 -18.60 10.04 21.64
CA THR A 63 -18.01 8.69 21.50
C THR A 63 -18.28 8.07 20.12
N LEU A 64 -19.42 8.38 19.53
CA LEU A 64 -19.85 7.95 18.19
C LEU A 64 -19.02 8.55 17.04
N GLY A 65 -18.74 9.86 17.07
CA GLY A 65 -17.93 10.50 16.02
C GLY A 65 -16.50 9.95 16.01
N GLN A 66 -15.97 9.63 17.18
CA GLN A 66 -14.67 8.98 17.34
C GLN A 66 -14.68 7.54 16.84
N GLN A 67 -15.74 6.76 17.11
CA GLN A 67 -15.88 5.41 16.58
C GLN A 67 -16.00 5.38 15.05
N PHE A 68 -16.73 6.33 14.45
CA PHE A 68 -16.83 6.45 13.00
C PHE A 68 -15.48 6.77 12.35
N LEU A 69 -14.75 7.76 12.90
CA LEU A 69 -13.41 8.11 12.41
C LEU A 69 -12.38 6.99 12.62
N SER A 70 -12.48 6.23 13.72
CA SER A 70 -11.69 5.02 13.96
C SER A 70 -11.96 3.95 12.90
N GLY A 71 -13.24 3.68 12.60
CA GLY A 71 -13.64 2.75 11.53
C GLY A 71 -13.11 3.16 10.15
N ILE A 72 -13.21 4.44 9.79
CA ILE A 72 -12.64 4.97 8.53
C ILE A 72 -11.12 4.75 8.49
N THR A 73 -10.43 5.00 9.60
CA THR A 73 -8.97 4.82 9.69
C THR A 73 -8.57 3.37 9.47
N ILE A 74 -9.32 2.42 10.06
CA ILE A 74 -9.09 0.98 9.86
C ILE A 74 -9.34 0.58 8.39
N ILE A 75 -10.37 1.11 7.74
CA ILE A 75 -10.66 0.86 6.32
C ILE A 75 -9.52 1.35 5.43
N ILE A 76 -9.04 2.56 5.67
CA ILE A 76 -7.91 3.15 4.93
C ILE A 76 -6.64 2.32 5.13
N HIS A 77 -6.38 1.87 6.36
CA HIS A 77 -5.25 0.99 6.64
C HIS A 77 -5.38 -0.37 5.91
N LEU A 78 -6.59 -0.93 5.79
CA LEU A 78 -6.85 -2.12 4.96
C LEU A 78 -6.57 -1.86 3.47
N ILE A 79 -6.93 -0.69 2.94
CA ILE A 79 -6.59 -0.30 1.56
C ILE A 79 -5.07 -0.28 1.36
N ILE A 80 -4.33 0.31 2.30
CA ILE A 80 -2.86 0.34 2.27
C ILE A 80 -2.30 -1.10 2.25
N ILE A 81 -2.79 -1.99 3.13
CA ILE A 81 -2.38 -3.40 3.16
C ILE A 81 -2.63 -4.08 1.80
N ILE A 82 -3.80 -3.85 1.18
CA ILE A 82 -4.12 -4.39 -0.14
C ILE A 82 -3.15 -3.88 -1.21
N MET A 83 -2.81 -2.58 -1.18
CA MET A 83 -1.85 -2.00 -2.13
C MET A 83 -0.46 -2.62 -1.97
N ILE A 84 0.03 -2.79 -0.74
CA ILE A 84 1.31 -3.46 -0.48
C ILE A 84 1.26 -4.92 -0.95
N PHE A 85 0.13 -5.59 -0.75
CA PHE A 85 -0.07 -6.96 -1.24
C PHE A 85 0.07 -7.04 -2.76
N ILE A 86 -0.56 -6.12 -3.51
CA ILE A 86 -0.44 -6.00 -4.97
C ILE A 86 1.01 -5.73 -5.38
N ILE A 87 1.71 -4.83 -4.67
CA ILE A 87 3.12 -4.53 -4.91
C ILE A 87 3.96 -5.81 -4.84
N MET A 88 3.80 -6.62 -3.78
CA MET A 88 4.53 -7.87 -3.63
C MET A 88 4.26 -8.87 -4.77
N ILE A 89 3.02 -8.98 -5.26
CA ILE A 89 2.70 -9.83 -6.42
C ILE A 89 3.43 -9.34 -7.67
N MET A 90 3.36 -8.04 -7.96
CA MET A 90 3.96 -7.49 -9.18
C MET A 90 5.49 -7.60 -9.14
N ILE A 91 6.12 -7.37 -7.98
CA ILE A 91 7.57 -7.59 -7.80
C ILE A 91 7.93 -9.04 -8.11
N ARG A 92 7.19 -10.03 -7.61
CA ARG A 92 7.48 -11.45 -7.94
C ARG A 92 7.35 -11.77 -9.42
N LYS A 93 6.34 -11.18 -10.09
CA LYS A 93 6.14 -11.36 -11.52
C LYS A 93 7.31 -10.77 -12.30
N LEU A 94 7.80 -9.58 -11.92
CA LEU A 94 8.99 -8.98 -12.50
C LEU A 94 10.25 -9.80 -12.24
N ILE A 95 10.48 -10.27 -11.01
CA ILE A 95 11.60 -11.14 -10.67
C ILE A 95 11.61 -12.39 -11.54
N THR A 96 10.44 -13.04 -11.69
CA THR A 96 10.32 -14.26 -12.49
C THR A 96 10.60 -13.99 -13.97
N SER A 97 10.12 -12.88 -14.51
CA SER A 97 10.39 -12.45 -15.88
C SER A 97 11.88 -12.17 -16.12
N ILE A 98 12.54 -11.49 -15.17
CA ILE A 98 13.98 -11.22 -15.20
C ILE A 98 14.81 -12.52 -15.14
N GLN A 99 14.42 -13.48 -14.30
CA GLN A 99 15.07 -14.80 -14.21
C GLN A 99 14.97 -15.58 -15.52
N GLN A 100 13.89 -15.39 -16.29
CA GLN A 100 13.68 -15.97 -17.62
C GLN A 100 14.42 -15.21 -18.73
N GLY A 101 15.11 -14.11 -18.42
CA GLY A 101 15.80 -13.28 -19.42
C GLY A 101 14.89 -12.29 -20.16
N ASN A 102 13.64 -12.15 -19.74
CA ASN A 102 12.67 -11.24 -20.35
C ASN A 102 12.73 -9.89 -19.62
N TYR A 103 13.47 -8.92 -20.17
CA TYR A 103 13.65 -7.59 -19.56
C TYR A 103 12.66 -6.56 -20.13
N PHE A 104 12.83 -6.16 -21.39
CA PHE A 104 12.01 -5.13 -22.04
C PHE A 104 10.83 -5.75 -22.77
N THR A 105 9.76 -6.02 -22.03
CA THR A 105 8.50 -6.56 -22.57
C THR A 105 7.31 -5.73 -22.14
N THR A 106 6.28 -5.68 -22.99
CA THR A 106 5.00 -5.02 -22.69
C THR A 106 4.35 -5.54 -21.40
N VAL A 107 4.56 -6.83 -21.10
CA VAL A 107 4.11 -7.50 -19.87
C VAL A 107 4.80 -6.91 -18.65
N ASN A 108 6.13 -6.74 -18.68
CA ASN A 108 6.88 -6.14 -17.58
C ASN A 108 6.52 -4.67 -17.39
N LEU A 109 6.36 -3.91 -18.48
CA LEU A 109 5.91 -2.52 -18.41
C LEU A 109 4.53 -2.41 -17.72
N ARG A 110 3.62 -3.34 -18.01
CA ARG A 110 2.32 -3.42 -17.33
C ARG A 110 2.46 -3.72 -15.83
N TYR A 111 3.39 -4.58 -15.43
CA TYR A 111 3.67 -4.83 -14.01
C TYR A 111 4.24 -3.60 -13.31
N ILE A 112 5.17 -2.89 -13.95
CA ILE A 112 5.74 -1.63 -13.43
C ILE A 112 4.64 -0.56 -13.31
N LYS A 113 3.75 -0.43 -14.30
CA LYS A 113 2.61 0.49 -14.24
C LYS A 113 1.67 0.17 -13.06
N LYS A 114 1.40 -1.11 -12.81
CA LYS A 114 0.60 -1.55 -11.65
C LYS A 114 1.32 -1.29 -10.32
N LEU A 115 2.64 -1.49 -10.25
CA LEU A 115 3.45 -1.13 -9.09
C LEU A 115 3.35 0.37 -8.79
N PHE A 116 3.52 1.18 -9.83
CA PHE A 116 3.46 2.63 -9.71
C PHE A 116 2.09 3.10 -9.20
N LEU A 117 1.00 2.56 -9.77
CA LEU A 117 -0.36 2.89 -9.33
C LEU A 117 -0.62 2.45 -7.87
N ALA A 118 -0.18 1.26 -7.49
CA ALA A 118 -0.34 0.76 -6.13
C ALA A 118 0.48 1.59 -5.12
N ALA A 119 1.71 1.97 -5.49
CA ALA A 119 2.57 2.81 -4.65
C ALA A 119 2.00 4.22 -4.48
N ILE A 120 1.53 4.86 -5.56
CA ILE A 120 0.85 6.17 -5.47
C ILE A 120 -0.38 6.07 -4.58
N THR A 121 -1.22 5.07 -4.80
CA THR A 121 -2.44 4.88 -4.00
C THR A 121 -2.10 4.72 -2.52
N ALA A 122 -1.09 3.93 -2.18
CA ALA A 122 -0.63 3.77 -0.80
C ALA A 122 -0.19 5.10 -0.19
N VAL A 123 0.68 5.85 -0.89
CA VAL A 123 1.20 7.16 -0.42
C VAL A 123 0.08 8.18 -0.21
N VAL A 124 -0.84 8.30 -1.17
CA VAL A 124 -1.96 9.25 -1.09
C VAL A 124 -2.90 8.88 0.06
N THR A 125 -3.19 7.59 0.21
CA THR A 125 -4.08 7.07 1.26
C THR A 125 -3.46 7.30 2.65
N GLN A 126 -2.16 7.07 2.79
CA GLN A 126 -1.41 7.33 4.01
C GLN A 126 -1.30 8.82 4.34
N PHE A 127 -1.14 9.68 3.31
CA PHE A 127 -1.20 11.13 3.49
C PHE A 127 -2.56 11.59 4.02
N MET A 128 -3.66 11.08 3.45
CA MET A 128 -5.01 11.37 3.96
C MET A 128 -5.16 10.93 5.43
N GLN A 129 -4.61 9.78 5.79
CA GLN A 129 -4.63 9.29 7.18
C GLN A 129 -3.86 10.23 8.12
N LEU A 130 -2.66 10.65 7.72
CA LEU A 130 -1.76 11.45 8.53
C LEU A 130 -2.22 12.90 8.71
N VAL A 131 -2.73 13.52 7.64
CA VAL A 131 -3.07 14.96 7.62
C VAL A 131 -4.53 15.22 7.96
N LEU A 132 -5.46 14.34 7.56
CA LEU A 132 -6.89 14.59 7.72
C LEU A 132 -7.46 13.83 8.92
N LEU A 133 -7.10 12.57 9.13
CA LEU A 133 -7.76 11.71 10.10
C LEU A 133 -7.10 11.72 11.48
N TYR A 134 -5.78 11.60 11.56
CA TYR A 134 -5.09 11.59 12.85
C TYR A 134 -5.28 12.83 13.73
N PRO A 135 -5.37 14.06 13.17
CA PRO A 135 -5.71 15.24 13.98
C PRO A 135 -7.14 15.20 14.56
N CYS A 136 -8.05 14.44 13.95
CA CYS A 136 -9.46 14.38 14.32
C CYS A 136 -9.79 13.25 15.31
N ILE A 137 -8.84 12.34 15.57
CA ILE A 137 -9.05 11.16 16.44
C ILE A 137 -8.41 11.39 17.80
N ALA A 138 -9.22 11.29 18.85
CA ALA A 138 -8.78 11.34 20.23
C ALA A 138 -7.91 10.10 20.55
N SER A 139 -6.83 10.29 21.32
CA SER A 139 -5.79 9.29 21.62
C SER A 139 -6.23 8.06 22.43
N ASN A 140 -7.53 7.89 22.68
CA ASN A 140 -8.05 6.90 23.63
C ASN A 140 -8.34 5.54 22.98
N ASP A 141 -8.34 5.43 21.65
CA ASP A 141 -8.44 4.15 20.94
C ASP A 141 -7.05 3.51 20.84
N LEU A 142 -6.82 2.43 21.59
CA LEU A 142 -5.54 1.74 21.66
C LEU A 142 -5.08 1.17 20.31
N HIS A 143 -6.00 0.66 19.47
CA HIS A 143 -5.65 0.10 18.16
C HIS A 143 -5.28 1.20 17.18
N VAL A 144 -6.07 2.26 17.11
CA VAL A 144 -5.75 3.43 16.26
C VAL A 144 -4.48 4.14 16.75
N SER A 145 -4.25 4.20 18.07
CA SER A 145 -3.00 4.73 18.61
C SER A 145 -1.77 3.90 18.22
N ALA A 146 -1.93 2.58 18.04
CA ALA A 146 -0.87 1.69 17.58
C ALA A 146 -0.60 1.89 16.09
N ILE A 147 -1.65 1.99 15.26
CA ILE A 147 -1.52 2.34 13.83
C ILE A 147 -0.82 3.69 13.68
N ARG A 148 -1.27 4.72 14.41
CA ARG A 148 -0.70 6.07 14.39
C ARG A 148 0.77 6.11 14.84
N ARG A 149 1.18 5.27 15.80
CA ARG A 149 2.59 5.20 16.23
C ARG A 149 3.49 4.56 15.18
N ASN A 150 2.93 3.63 14.40
CA ASN A 150 3.65 3.00 13.30
C ASN A 150 3.73 3.90 12.06
N ASP A 151 2.76 4.81 11.88
CA ASP A 151 2.76 5.76 10.77
C ASP A 151 3.51 7.04 11.16
N SER A 152 4.69 7.25 10.60
CA SER A 152 5.52 8.44 10.86
C SER A 152 5.74 9.26 9.59
N VAL A 153 5.98 10.57 9.78
CA VAL A 153 6.34 11.48 8.67
C VAL A 153 7.60 11.01 7.94
N GLY A 154 8.55 10.39 8.66
CA GLY A 154 9.75 9.80 8.06
C GLY A 154 9.44 8.64 7.12
N LEU A 155 8.51 7.75 7.49
CA LEU A 155 8.07 6.64 6.63
C LEU A 155 7.37 7.16 5.37
N TRP A 156 6.51 8.17 5.51
CA TRP A 156 5.84 8.78 4.37
C TRP A 156 6.82 9.40 3.34
N LEU A 157 7.88 10.07 3.80
CA LEU A 157 8.94 10.58 2.92
C LEU A 157 9.66 9.45 2.17
N THR A 158 9.92 8.33 2.84
CA THR A 158 10.55 7.17 2.17
C THR A 158 9.66 6.54 1.12
N GLU A 159 8.34 6.54 1.32
CA GLU A 159 7.38 6.02 0.32
C GLU A 159 7.24 6.95 -0.88
N LEU A 160 7.29 8.26 -0.67
CA LEU A 160 7.37 9.24 -1.77
C LEU A 160 8.62 9.02 -2.63
N LEU A 161 9.78 8.85 -1.99
CA LEU A 161 11.03 8.54 -2.70
C LEU A 161 10.89 7.23 -3.49
N PHE A 162 10.24 6.22 -2.92
CA PHE A 162 9.98 4.96 -3.62
C PHE A 162 9.11 5.16 -4.88
N VAL A 163 8.09 6.02 -4.84
CA VAL A 163 7.27 6.37 -6.01
C VAL A 163 8.13 7.06 -7.09
N VAL A 164 9.02 7.99 -6.71
CA VAL A 164 9.93 8.66 -7.65
C VAL A 164 10.86 7.65 -8.32
N ILE A 165 11.44 6.72 -7.54
CA ILE A 165 12.30 5.66 -8.08
C ILE A 165 11.52 4.78 -9.06
N LEU A 166 10.30 4.38 -8.71
CA LEU A 166 9.45 3.58 -9.60
C LEU A 166 9.10 4.32 -10.91
N TYR A 167 8.90 5.63 -10.85
CA TYR A 167 8.68 6.44 -12.04
C TYR A 167 9.90 6.44 -12.97
N VAL A 168 11.10 6.60 -12.42
CA VAL A 168 12.34 6.51 -13.20
C VAL A 168 12.48 5.12 -13.83
N VAL A 169 12.21 4.05 -13.07
CA VAL A 169 12.23 2.68 -13.60
C VAL A 169 11.21 2.52 -14.74
N TYR A 170 10.00 3.06 -14.60
CA TYR A 170 9.01 3.04 -15.67
C TYR A 170 9.52 3.73 -16.94
N GLN A 171 10.12 4.91 -16.83
CA GLN A 171 10.66 5.64 -17.97
C GLN A 171 11.77 4.84 -18.68
N VAL A 172 12.71 4.28 -17.92
CA VAL A 172 13.81 3.46 -18.48
C VAL A 172 13.26 2.27 -19.26
N PHE A 173 12.24 1.57 -18.73
CA PHE A 173 11.64 0.43 -19.44
C PHE A 173 10.85 0.86 -20.67
N ASN A 174 10.16 1.99 -20.62
CA ASN A 174 9.40 2.51 -21.75
C ASN A 174 10.33 2.92 -22.90
N SER A 175 11.36 3.70 -22.62
CA SER A 175 12.37 4.10 -23.62
C SER A 175 13.15 2.90 -24.16
N GLY A 176 13.53 1.95 -23.29
CA GLY A 176 14.20 0.73 -23.74
C GLY A 176 13.35 -0.14 -24.67
N MET A 177 12.02 -0.14 -24.49
CA MET A 177 11.11 -0.79 -25.43
C MET A 177 11.02 -0.05 -26.77
N GLN A 178 10.95 1.29 -26.77
CA GLN A 178 10.91 2.09 -27.99
C GLN A 178 12.17 1.87 -28.83
N LEU A 179 13.35 1.95 -28.20
CA LEU A 179 14.63 1.69 -28.86
C LEU A 179 14.70 0.28 -29.46
N LYS A 180 14.11 -0.72 -28.79
CA LYS A 180 14.06 -2.08 -29.33
C LYS A 180 13.19 -2.15 -30.59
N VAL A 181 12.01 -1.53 -30.58
CA VAL A 181 11.11 -1.51 -31.74
C VAL A 181 11.77 -0.79 -32.92
N GLU A 182 12.37 0.38 -32.68
CA GLU A 182 13.10 1.11 -33.72
C GLU A 182 14.22 0.26 -34.32
N ASN A 183 15.04 -0.39 -33.49
CA ASN A 183 16.15 -1.20 -33.98
C ASN A 183 15.68 -2.47 -34.72
N ASP A 184 14.56 -3.08 -34.30
CA ASP A 184 13.94 -4.22 -34.99
C ASP A 184 13.28 -3.81 -36.32
N GLU A 185 12.92 -2.53 -36.51
CA GLU A 185 12.41 -1.97 -37.78
C GLU A 185 13.52 -1.61 -38.78
N PHE A 186 14.76 -1.41 -38.32
CA PHE A 186 15.92 -1.08 -39.16
C PHE A 186 16.71 -2.30 -39.65
N VAL A 187 16.45 -3.50 -39.13
CA VAL A 187 17.06 -4.78 -39.53
C VAL A 187 16.17 -5.51 -40.52
#